data_AF-A0A1H8UTN1-F1
#
_entry.id   AF-A0A1H8UTN1-F1
#
_cell.length_a   1.000
_cell.length_b   1.000
_cell.length_c   1.000
_cell.angle_alpha   90.00
_cell.angle_beta   90.00
_cell.angle_gamma   90.00
#
_symmetry.space_group_name_H-M   'P 1'
#
loop_
_entity.id
_entity.type
_entity.pdbx_description
1 polymer ?
#
loop_
_entity_poly.entity_id
_entity_poly.type
_entity_poly.pdbx_seq_one_letter_code
_entity_poly.pdbx_strand_id
1 'polypeptide(L)'
;MSRIEQDDTARAVTGLARRFTALVRAAGKGKTVADDQNAAADLVVRITKARTCDAPAIAMFASGLDADLAAVRASLTEPWSSGQAEGQVNRLTLVKRQCYGRSGLELLKRRMVLAA
;
A
#
# COMPACT_ATOMS: atom_id res chain seq x y z
N MET A 1 12.07 -30.11 -13.54
CA MET A 1 10.78 -29.85 -12.86
C MET A 1 10.66 -28.42 -12.31
N SER A 2 11.74 -27.72 -11.95
CA SER A 2 11.67 -26.38 -11.32
C SER A 2 11.12 -25.22 -12.17
N ARG A 3 11.18 -25.28 -13.50
CA ARG A 3 10.81 -24.15 -14.37
C ARG A 3 9.29 -24.02 -14.62
N ILE A 4 8.55 -25.13 -14.55
CA ILE A 4 7.09 -25.14 -14.76
C ILE A 4 6.37 -24.61 -13.52
N GLU A 5 6.79 -25.03 -12.33
CA GLU A 5 6.26 -24.51 -11.05
C GLU A 5 6.51 -23.01 -10.86
N GLN A 6 7.65 -22.52 -11.36
CA GLN A 6 8.00 -21.11 -11.30
C GLN A 6 7.15 -20.25 -12.25
N ASP A 7 6.74 -20.80 -13.40
CA ASP A 7 5.86 -20.14 -14.37
C ASP A 7 4.41 -20.07 -13.86
N ASP A 8 3.91 -21.14 -13.24
CA ASP A 8 2.59 -21.16 -12.59
C ASP A 8 2.54 -20.21 -11.39
N THR A 9 3.61 -20.17 -10.58
CA THR A 9 3.75 -19.20 -9.48
C THR A 9 3.75 -17.78 -10.03
N ALA A 10 4.56 -17.48 -11.05
CA ALA A 10 4.64 -16.15 -11.67
C ALA A 10 3.29 -15.71 -12.25
N ARG A 11 2.53 -16.63 -12.85
CA ARG A 11 1.18 -16.39 -13.37
C ARG A 11 0.19 -16.08 -12.25
N ALA A 12 0.26 -16.81 -11.13
CA ALA A 12 -0.54 -16.54 -9.94
C ALA A 12 -0.22 -15.16 -9.34
N VAL A 13 1.07 -14.80 -9.23
CA VAL A 13 1.53 -13.48 -8.74
C VAL A 13 1.01 -12.36 -9.63
N THR A 14 1.19 -12.50 -10.94
CA THR A 14 0.77 -11.48 -11.92
C THR A 14 -0.75 -11.31 -11.91
N GLY A 15 -1.49 -12.43 -11.77
CA GLY A 15 -2.94 -12.40 -11.60
C GLY A 15 -3.37 -11.72 -10.30
N LEU A 16 -2.66 -11.94 -9.20
CA LEU A 16 -2.91 -11.28 -7.92
C LEU A 16 -2.65 -9.77 -8.03
N ALA A 17 -1.48 -9.38 -8.55
CA ALA A 17 -1.10 -7.97 -8.72
C ALA A 17 -2.08 -7.21 -9.63
N ARG A 18 -2.46 -7.77 -10.78
CA ARG A 18 -3.44 -7.14 -11.69
C ARG A 18 -4.80 -6.93 -11.02
N ARG A 19 -5.29 -7.90 -10.25
CA ARG A 19 -6.58 -7.82 -9.56
C ARG A 19 -6.54 -6.88 -8.36
N PHE A 20 -5.43 -6.84 -7.64
CA PHE A 20 -5.20 -5.84 -6.59
C PHE A 20 -5.21 -4.42 -7.19
N THR A 21 -4.47 -4.18 -8.28
CA THR A 21 -4.48 -2.88 -8.97
C THR A 21 -5.86 -2.51 -9.50
N ALA A 22 -6.64 -3.48 -9.98
CA ALA A 22 -8.02 -3.24 -10.41
C ALA A 22 -8.92 -2.84 -9.23
N LEU A 23 -8.80 -3.51 -8.07
CA LEU A 23 -9.53 -3.21 -6.84
C LEU A 23 -9.19 -1.81 -6.31
N VAL A 24 -7.91 -1.47 -6.21
CA VAL A 24 -7.44 -0.14 -5.76
C VAL A 24 -7.92 0.96 -6.71
N ARG A 25 -7.85 0.73 -8.03
CA ARG A 25 -8.35 1.69 -9.03
C ARG A 25 -9.88 1.85 -8.96
N ALA A 26 -10.59 0.76 -8.67
CA ALA A 26 -12.03 0.79 -8.48
C ALA A 26 -12.43 1.53 -7.21
N ALA A 27 -11.62 1.49 -6.14
CA ALA A 27 -11.85 2.23 -4.90
C ALA A 27 -11.51 3.73 -5.02
N GLY A 28 -10.53 4.12 -5.85
CA GLY A 28 -10.06 5.50 -5.95
C GLY A 28 -10.92 6.50 -6.77
N LYS A 29 -12.04 6.07 -7.37
CA LYS A 29 -13.00 6.98 -8.03
C LYS A 29 -14.22 7.11 -7.13
N GLY A 30 -14.46 8.32 -6.60
CA GLY A 30 -15.48 8.64 -5.59
C GLY A 30 -16.73 7.77 -5.67
N LYS A 31 -17.06 7.07 -4.58
CA LYS A 31 -17.88 5.86 -4.66
C LYS A 31 -18.91 5.71 -3.54
N THR A 32 -20.01 5.06 -3.93
CA THR A 32 -21.19 4.73 -3.13
C THR A 32 -20.97 3.49 -2.26
N VAL A 33 -21.14 3.70 -0.96
CA VAL A 33 -20.95 2.83 0.23
C VAL A 33 -21.40 1.35 0.12
N ALA A 34 -22.28 0.96 -0.80
CA ALA A 34 -22.94 -0.35 -0.79
C ALA A 34 -22.13 -1.50 -1.44
N ASP A 35 -21.17 -1.21 -2.33
CA ASP A 35 -20.35 -2.22 -3.02
C ASP A 35 -19.09 -2.62 -2.20
N ASP A 36 -18.79 -1.86 -1.15
CA ASP A 36 -17.46 -1.83 -0.52
C ASP A 36 -17.26 -2.92 0.54
N GLN A 37 -18.29 -3.28 1.32
CA GLN A 37 -18.19 -4.40 2.28
C GLN A 37 -17.89 -5.73 1.58
N ASN A 38 -18.46 -5.94 0.39
CA ASN A 38 -18.26 -7.18 -0.36
C ASN A 38 -16.83 -7.26 -0.95
N ALA A 39 -16.31 -6.12 -1.42
CA ALA A 39 -14.92 -6.01 -1.90
C ALA A 39 -13.89 -6.18 -0.77
N ALA A 40 -14.16 -5.61 0.41
CA ALA A 40 -13.29 -5.77 1.59
C ALA A 40 -13.27 -7.22 2.11
N ALA A 41 -14.43 -7.90 2.11
CA ALA A 41 -14.51 -9.32 2.48
C ALA A 41 -13.75 -10.22 1.49
N ASP A 42 -13.92 -9.99 0.18
CA ASP A 42 -13.20 -10.71 -0.87
C ASP A 42 -11.67 -10.49 -0.79
N LEU A 43 -11.21 -9.28 -0.41
CA LEU A 43 -9.80 -9.01 -0.18
C LEU A 43 -9.23 -9.79 1.02
N VAL A 44 -9.97 -9.87 2.14
CA VAL A 44 -9.56 -10.63 3.33
C VAL A 44 -9.32 -12.10 2.97
N VAL A 45 -10.27 -12.74 2.28
CA VAL A 45 -10.16 -14.15 1.86
C VAL A 45 -8.90 -14.37 1.01
N ARG A 46 -8.56 -13.40 0.15
CA ARG A 46 -7.36 -13.48 -0.69
C ARG A 46 -6.06 -13.27 0.08
N ILE A 47 -6.04 -12.37 1.06
CA ILE A 47 -4.88 -12.21 1.94
C ILE A 47 -4.61 -13.53 2.65
N THR A 48 -5.63 -14.18 3.22
CA THR A 48 -5.50 -15.49 3.86
C THR A 48 -4.94 -16.54 2.90
N LYS A 49 -5.43 -16.61 1.66
CA LYS A 49 -4.91 -17.53 0.62
C LYS A 49 -3.47 -17.22 0.21
N ALA A 50 -3.10 -15.94 0.14
CA ALA A 50 -1.75 -15.52 -0.24
C ALA A 50 -0.71 -15.82 0.85
N ARG A 51 -1.12 -15.89 2.12
CA ARG A 51 -0.24 -16.30 3.23
C ARG A 51 0.26 -17.73 3.12
N THR A 52 -0.54 -18.62 2.53
CA THR A 52 -0.16 -20.04 2.33
C THR A 52 0.47 -20.29 0.96
N CYS A 53 0.90 -19.25 0.25
CA CYS A 53 1.56 -19.38 -1.04
C CYS A 53 3.01 -19.83 -0.86
N ASP A 54 3.48 -20.75 -1.72
CA ASP A 54 4.86 -21.26 -1.70
C ASP A 54 5.92 -20.20 -2.05
N ALA A 55 5.51 -19.02 -2.52
CA ALA A 55 6.38 -17.88 -2.76
C ALA A 55 6.58 -17.05 -1.48
N PRO A 56 7.78 -17.05 -0.86
CA PRO A 56 8.00 -16.40 0.44
C PRO A 56 7.73 -14.89 0.43
N ALA A 57 8.04 -14.21 -0.68
CA ALA A 57 7.79 -12.79 -0.83
C ALA A 57 6.28 -12.45 -0.78
N ILE A 58 5.43 -13.32 -1.34
CA ILE A 58 3.98 -13.14 -1.34
C ILE A 58 3.41 -13.44 0.04
N ALA A 59 3.85 -14.54 0.66
CA ALA A 59 3.42 -14.91 2.00
C ALA A 59 3.79 -13.81 3.02
N MET A 60 4.98 -13.22 2.91
CA MET A 60 5.42 -12.11 3.76
C MET A 60 4.61 -10.85 3.52
N PHE A 61 4.38 -10.48 2.26
CA PHE A 61 3.52 -9.34 1.90
C PHE A 61 2.09 -9.50 2.44
N ALA A 62 1.49 -10.67 2.24
CA ALA A 62 0.16 -10.99 2.74
C ALA A 62 0.11 -10.97 4.27
N SER A 63 1.16 -11.43 4.94
CA SER A 63 1.25 -11.36 6.41
C SER A 63 1.31 -9.92 6.92
N GLY A 64 1.98 -9.01 6.18
CA GLY A 64 1.95 -7.57 6.47
C GLY A 64 0.55 -6.97 6.30
N LEU A 65 -0.13 -7.28 5.19
CA LEU A 65 -1.50 -6.82 4.96
C LEU A 65 -2.50 -7.34 6.01
N ASP A 66 -2.28 -8.57 6.49
CA ASP A 66 -3.11 -9.17 7.55
C ASP A 66 -2.89 -8.49 8.91
N ALA A 67 -1.63 -8.13 9.23
CA ALA A 67 -1.32 -7.34 10.42
C ALA A 67 -1.99 -5.95 10.40
N ASP A 68 -2.08 -5.34 9.21
CA ASP A 68 -2.68 -4.02 8.99
C ASP A 68 -4.14 -4.09 8.50
N LEU A 69 -4.84 -5.20 8.72
CA LEU A 69 -6.15 -5.45 8.11
C LEU A 69 -7.20 -4.38 8.43
N ALA A 70 -7.15 -3.80 9.64
CA ALA A 70 -8.05 -2.71 10.02
C ALA A 70 -7.85 -1.47 9.14
N ALA A 71 -6.59 -1.10 8.87
CA ALA A 71 -6.26 0.02 8.00
C ALA A 71 -6.64 -0.26 6.54
N VAL A 72 -6.40 -1.49 6.06
CA VAL A 72 -6.80 -1.92 4.71
C VAL A 72 -8.32 -1.85 4.54
N ARG A 73 -9.10 -2.32 5.51
CA ARG A 73 -10.57 -2.19 5.48
C ARG A 73 -11.01 -0.74 5.48
N ALA A 74 -10.48 0.08 6.38
CA ALA A 74 -10.80 1.50 6.44
C ALA A 74 -10.49 2.22 5.12
N SER A 75 -9.37 1.90 4.46
CA SER A 75 -9.02 2.49 3.16
C SER A 75 -9.98 2.14 2.01
N LEU A 76 -10.79 1.08 2.16
CA LEU A 76 -11.78 0.66 1.17
C LEU A 76 -13.19 1.15 1.49
N THR A 77 -13.50 1.37 2.77
CA THR A 77 -14.86 1.73 3.22
C THR A 77 -15.01 3.22 3.51
N GLU A 78 -13.93 3.89 3.90
CA GLU A 78 -13.97 5.30 4.27
C GLU A 78 -13.74 6.21 3.06
N PRO A 79 -14.42 7.37 2.99
CA PRO A 79 -14.24 8.33 1.89
C PRO A 79 -12.91 9.12 2.00
N TRP A 80 -12.17 8.98 3.10
CA TRP A 80 -10.96 9.74 3.40
C TRP A 80 -9.71 8.98 2.98
N SER A 81 -8.71 9.68 2.46
CA SER A 81 -7.42 9.08 2.06
C SER A 81 -6.25 9.64 2.89
N SER A 82 -5.22 8.83 3.10
CA SER A 82 -3.94 9.25 3.70
C SER A 82 -3.10 10.14 2.77
N GLY A 83 -3.52 10.35 1.52
CA GLY A 83 -2.72 11.00 0.49
C GLY A 83 -2.27 12.43 0.83
N GLN A 84 -3.10 13.21 1.55
CA GLN A 84 -2.69 14.53 2.02
C GLN A 84 -1.56 14.44 3.06
N ALA A 85 -1.69 13.54 4.04
CA ALA A 85 -0.67 13.34 5.07
C ALA A 85 0.65 12.83 4.44
N GLU A 86 0.56 11.84 3.54
CA GLU A 86 1.71 11.33 2.79
C GLU A 86 2.39 12.40 1.94
N GLY A 87 1.60 13.28 1.30
CA GLY A 87 2.10 14.42 0.55
C GLY A 87 2.93 15.37 1.40
N GLN A 88 2.44 15.71 2.60
CA GLN A 88 3.17 16.56 3.54
C GLN A 88 4.46 15.88 4.05
N VAL A 89 4.39 14.60 4.40
CA VAL A 89 5.57 13.81 4.81
C VAL A 89 6.61 13.76 3.70
N ASN A 90 6.19 13.58 2.44
CA ASN A 90 7.09 13.56 1.30
C ASN A 90 7.75 14.94 1.08
N ARG A 91 7.00 16.03 1.18
CA ARG A 91 7.53 17.41 1.09
C ARG A 91 8.59 17.68 2.16
N LEU A 92 8.31 17.33 3.42
CA LEU A 92 9.27 17.49 4.52
C LEU A 92 10.50 16.60 4.35
N THR A 93 10.32 15.37 3.87
CA THR A 93 11.41 14.43 3.56
C THR A 93 12.32 14.99 2.46
N LEU A 94 11.74 15.62 1.44
CA LEU A 94 12.49 16.27 0.37
C LEU A 94 13.35 17.43 0.91
N VAL A 95 12.77 18.30 1.75
CA VAL A 95 13.51 19.40 2.40
C VAL A 95 14.66 18.86 3.26
N LYS A 96 14.39 17.82 4.05
CA LYS A 96 15.41 17.14 4.87
C LYS A 96 16.56 16.61 4.01
N ARG A 97 16.26 15.93 2.90
CA ARG A 97 17.27 15.40 1.95
C ARG A 97 18.10 16.50 1.28
N GLN A 98 17.50 17.64 0.97
CA GLN A 98 18.24 18.81 0.45
C GLN A 98 19.22 19.40 1.47
N CYS A 99 18.99 19.19 2.77
CA CYS A 99 19.79 19.76 3.85
C CYS A 99 20.91 18.84 4.34
N TYR A 100 20.89 17.54 3.99
CA TYR A 100 21.94 16.59 4.40
C TYR A 100 23.33 17.07 3.97
N GLY A 101 24.27 17.05 4.93
CA GLY A 101 25.66 17.49 4.76
C GLY A 101 25.85 18.98 4.45
N ARG A 102 24.76 19.76 4.33
CA ARG A 102 24.76 21.14 3.84
C ARG A 102 24.14 22.14 4.82
N SER A 103 23.47 21.67 5.87
CA SER A 103 22.77 22.54 6.82
C SER A 103 22.78 21.94 8.23
N GLY A 104 22.99 22.79 9.24
CA GLY A 104 22.80 22.43 10.64
C GLY A 104 21.31 22.34 11.03
N LEU A 105 21.05 21.81 12.22
CA LEU A 105 19.68 21.54 12.73
C LEU A 105 18.78 22.79 12.70
N GLU A 106 19.31 23.96 13.09
CA GLU A 106 18.53 25.20 13.13
C GLU A 106 18.07 25.67 11.74
N LEU A 107 18.94 25.55 10.72
CA LEU A 107 18.57 25.88 9.34
C LEU A 107 17.56 24.87 8.78
N LEU A 108 17.71 23.58 9.12
CA LEU A 108 16.75 22.55 8.73
C LEU A 108 15.36 22.83 9.31
N LYS A 109 15.26 23.16 10.61
CA LYS A 109 13.98 23.50 11.25
C LYS A 109 13.30 24.68 10.57
N ARG A 110 14.04 25.77 10.30
CA ARG A 110 13.50 26.95 9.61
C ARG A 110 12.95 26.59 8.23
N ARG A 111 13.69 25.78 7.46
CA ARG A 111 13.23 25.33 6.12
C ARG A 111 12.02 24.41 6.18
N MET A 112 11.90 23.58 7.22
CA MET A 112 10.71 22.74 7.44
C MET A 112 9.47 23.58 7.76
N VAL A 113 9.58 24.58 8.64
CA VAL A 113 8.47 25.48 8.98
C VAL A 113 7.98 26.28 7.78
N LEU A 114 8.91 26.75 6.93
CA LEU A 114 8.56 27.46 5.69
C LEU A 114 7.97 26.55 4.60
N ALA A 115 8.15 25.24 4.73
CA ALA A 115 7.66 24.24 3.79
C ALA A 115 6.44 23.46 4.33
N ALA A 116 5.89 23.82 5.48
CA ALA A 116 4.56 23.40 5.92
C ALA A 116 3.54 24.32 5.25
#